data_AF-C8N9T4-F1
#
_entry.id   AF-C8N9T4-F1
#
_cell.length_a   1.000
_cell.length_b   1.000
_cell.length_c   1.000
_cell.angle_alpha   90.00
_cell.angle_beta   90.00
_cell.angle_gamma   90.00
#
_symmetry.space_group_name_H-M   'P 1'
#
loop_
_entity.id
_entity.type
_entity.pdbx_description
1 polymer ?
#
loop_
_entity_poly.entity_id
_entity_poly.type
_entity_poly.pdbx_seq_one_letter_code
_entity_poly.pdbx_strand_id
1 'polypeptide(L)'
;MWYKAAMNMKPYIGRFAPTPSGPLHLGSLVAALGSYLDARAHGGRWLLRVEDVDRTRSRTDYIAAQLQSLRAHGLHHDGEIRVQSAHLADYQAALAQLRPHLYPCDCSRKYWHAQAQMGALGLVYPGCCRGRVLDSLAPDDAAIRLRLPEETVAFADRWLGECRFVLAREIGDPVLRRRDGDIAYALAVVVDDGLQGVTDVVRGQDLVAATAIHLVLQDMLGLPPPRYLHLPLVLNADGSKLSKQNHAPALDDATPAANLRAALRHLQQDDSGFSDTMPVDALLEEAVRRWRVPVR
;
A
#
# COMPACT_ATOMS: atom_id res chain seq x y z
N MET A 1 -16.55 -33.64 -14.14
CA MET A 1 -17.47 -32.97 -15.10
C MET A 1 -18.17 -31.87 -14.31
N TRP A 2 -18.37 -30.68 -14.90
CA TRP A 2 -18.93 -29.44 -14.32
C TRP A 2 -17.96 -28.69 -13.40
N TYR A 3 -17.64 -27.40 -13.57
CA TYR A 3 -18.27 -26.34 -14.36
C TYR A 3 -17.18 -25.47 -15.01
N LYS A 4 -17.17 -25.35 -16.35
CA LYS A 4 -16.63 -24.17 -17.02
C LYS A 4 -17.56 -23.01 -16.62
N ALA A 5 -17.34 -22.42 -15.46
CA ALA A 5 -17.79 -21.06 -15.24
C ALA A 5 -17.00 -20.23 -16.24
N ALA A 6 -17.68 -19.54 -17.15
CA ALA A 6 -17.08 -18.40 -17.82
C ALA A 6 -16.43 -17.58 -16.71
N MET A 7 -15.10 -17.48 -16.72
CA MET A 7 -14.36 -16.66 -15.77
C MET A 7 -14.90 -15.26 -15.96
N ASN A 8 -15.83 -14.86 -15.10
CA ASN A 8 -16.35 -13.50 -15.06
C ASN A 8 -15.17 -12.67 -14.56
N MET A 9 -14.28 -12.28 -15.49
CA MET A 9 -13.07 -11.54 -15.18
C MET A 9 -13.54 -10.22 -14.57
N LYS A 10 -13.41 -10.11 -13.24
CA LYS A 10 -13.74 -8.88 -12.53
C LYS A 10 -13.01 -7.73 -13.26
N PRO A 11 -13.70 -6.61 -13.55
CA PRO A 11 -13.07 -5.46 -14.17
C PRO A 11 -11.83 -5.04 -13.39
N TYR A 12 -10.73 -4.73 -14.08
CA TYR A 12 -9.50 -4.29 -13.43
C TYR A 12 -9.75 -2.96 -12.70
N ILE A 13 -9.45 -2.92 -11.41
CA ILE A 13 -9.48 -1.72 -10.57
C ILE A 13 -8.17 -1.68 -9.77
N GLY A 14 -7.30 -0.74 -10.14
CA GLY A 14 -6.08 -0.42 -9.40
C GLY A 14 -6.22 0.90 -8.65
N ARG A 15 -5.20 1.23 -7.85
CA ARG A 15 -5.15 2.52 -7.15
C ARG A 15 -3.74 3.02 -6.87
N PHE A 16 -3.61 4.33 -6.76
CA PHE A 16 -2.51 4.97 -6.04
C PHE A 16 -3.01 5.52 -4.71
N ALA A 17 -2.26 5.24 -3.64
CA ALA A 17 -2.68 5.54 -2.27
C ALA A 17 -1.56 6.23 -1.47
N PRO A 18 -1.25 7.52 -1.72
CA PRO A 18 -0.17 8.20 -1.03
C PRO A 18 -0.57 8.70 0.37
N THR A 19 0.36 8.61 1.32
CA THR A 19 0.30 9.36 2.57
C THR A 19 0.74 10.82 2.35
N PRO A 20 -0.04 11.82 2.80
CA PRO A 20 0.27 13.24 2.64
C PRO A 20 1.29 13.73 3.67
N SER A 21 2.46 13.10 3.73
CA SER A 21 3.56 13.46 4.64
C SER A 21 4.71 14.21 3.97
N GLY A 22 4.46 14.82 2.81
CA GLY A 22 5.42 15.54 1.98
C GLY A 22 5.01 15.53 0.51
N PRO A 23 5.66 16.34 -0.35
CA PRO A 23 5.43 16.33 -1.80
C PRO A 23 5.75 14.96 -2.42
N LEU A 24 5.31 14.72 -3.66
CA LEU A 24 5.76 13.55 -4.41
C LEU A 24 7.26 13.67 -4.72
N HIS A 25 7.92 12.53 -4.71
CA HIS A 25 9.32 12.35 -5.14
C HIS A 25 9.37 11.18 -6.14
N LEU A 26 10.52 10.92 -6.76
CA LEU A 26 10.67 9.89 -7.79
C LEU A 26 10.14 8.51 -7.36
N GLY A 27 10.42 8.06 -6.13
CA GLY A 27 9.88 6.81 -5.59
C GLY A 27 8.34 6.77 -5.49
N SER A 28 7.70 7.90 -5.15
CA SER A 28 6.24 7.99 -5.18
C SER A 28 5.71 8.00 -6.62
N LEU A 29 6.42 8.66 -7.54
CA LEU A 29 6.07 8.68 -8.97
C LEU A 29 6.17 7.30 -9.60
N VAL A 30 7.19 6.52 -9.26
CA VAL A 30 7.34 5.12 -9.72
C VAL A 30 6.13 4.28 -9.30
N ALA A 31 5.66 4.44 -8.06
CA ALA A 31 4.46 3.74 -7.59
C ALA A 31 3.19 4.23 -8.29
N ALA A 32 3.03 5.54 -8.48
CA ALA A 32 1.90 6.13 -9.17
C ALA A 32 1.86 5.70 -10.65
N LEU A 33 2.97 5.86 -11.38
CA LEU A 33 3.10 5.51 -12.78
C LEU A 33 2.94 4.01 -13.00
N GLY A 34 3.63 3.16 -12.23
CA GLY A 34 3.52 1.71 -12.39
C GLY A 34 2.09 1.20 -12.15
N SER A 35 1.39 1.73 -11.15
CA SER A 35 -0.02 1.38 -10.91
C SER A 35 -0.97 1.93 -11.98
N TYR A 36 -0.69 3.12 -12.51
CA TYR A 36 -1.46 3.75 -13.59
C TYR A 36 -1.31 2.96 -14.89
N LEU A 37 -0.07 2.70 -15.33
CA LEU A 37 0.22 1.98 -16.57
C LEU A 37 -0.39 0.58 -16.54
N ASP A 38 -0.24 -0.13 -15.42
CA ASP A 38 -0.82 -1.47 -15.28
C ASP A 38 -2.36 -1.44 -15.37
N ALA A 39 -3.01 -0.45 -14.75
CA ALA A 39 -4.45 -0.30 -14.87
C ALA A 39 -4.91 0.02 -16.29
N ARG A 40 -4.28 0.99 -16.94
CA ARG A 40 -4.65 1.43 -18.30
C ARG A 40 -4.35 0.35 -19.35
N ALA A 41 -3.25 -0.38 -19.21
CA ALA A 41 -2.90 -1.48 -20.11
C ALA A 41 -3.93 -2.63 -20.09
N HIS A 42 -4.66 -2.79 -18.98
CA HIS A 42 -5.75 -3.76 -18.82
C HIS A 42 -7.14 -3.15 -19.07
N GLY A 43 -7.23 -1.92 -19.59
CA GLY A 43 -8.51 -1.22 -19.80
C GLY A 43 -9.29 -0.97 -18.51
N GLY A 44 -8.59 -0.91 -17.37
CA GLY A 44 -9.16 -0.81 -16.04
C GLY A 44 -9.26 0.61 -15.50
N ARG A 45 -9.86 0.69 -14.31
CA ARG A 45 -9.91 1.93 -13.52
C ARG A 45 -8.66 2.10 -12.67
N TRP A 46 -8.22 3.33 -12.50
CA TRP A 46 -7.14 3.72 -11.62
C TRP A 46 -7.64 4.78 -10.63
N LEU A 47 -7.82 4.37 -9.39
CA LEU A 47 -8.37 5.20 -8.32
C LEU A 47 -7.26 5.96 -7.58
N LEU A 48 -7.67 7.03 -6.88
CA LEU A 48 -6.80 7.75 -5.97
C LEU A 48 -7.38 7.73 -4.55
N ARG A 49 -6.54 7.43 -3.56
CA ARG A 49 -6.89 7.46 -2.14
C ARG A 49 -5.85 8.21 -1.32
N VAL A 50 -6.28 9.20 -0.55
CA VAL A 50 -5.41 9.92 0.40
C VAL A 50 -5.37 9.15 1.71
N GLU A 51 -4.19 8.63 2.07
CA GLU A 51 -3.99 7.84 3.29
C GLU A 51 -3.54 8.72 4.46
N ASP A 52 -4.47 9.49 5.03
CA ASP A 52 -4.23 10.50 6.07
C ASP A 52 -4.65 10.07 7.50
N VAL A 53 -4.78 8.76 7.75
CA VAL A 53 -5.13 8.23 9.09
C VAL A 53 -4.10 8.52 10.17
N ASP A 54 -2.83 8.75 9.81
CA ASP A 54 -1.81 9.23 10.75
C ASP A 54 -1.82 10.76 10.78
N ARG A 55 -2.54 11.33 11.75
CA ARG A 55 -2.73 12.78 11.88
C ARG A 55 -1.45 13.51 12.23
N THR A 56 -0.47 12.82 12.84
CA THR A 56 0.81 13.42 13.23
C THR A 56 1.73 13.67 12.04
N ARG A 57 1.53 12.92 10.96
CA ARG A 57 2.36 12.97 9.75
C ARG A 57 1.67 13.61 8.55
N SER A 58 0.35 13.72 8.59
CA SER A 58 -0.47 14.15 7.45
C SER A 58 -0.72 15.65 7.47
N ARG A 59 -0.56 16.31 6.31
CA ARG A 59 -0.78 17.74 6.16
C ARG A 59 -1.57 18.05 4.89
N THR A 60 -2.55 18.94 4.99
CA THR A 60 -3.49 19.26 3.90
C THR A 60 -2.81 19.92 2.69
N ASP A 61 -1.79 20.75 2.93
CA ASP A 61 -0.96 21.37 1.88
C ASP A 61 -0.27 20.32 1.01
N TYR A 62 0.20 19.21 1.61
CA TYR A 62 0.75 18.10 0.84
C TYR A 62 -0.28 17.35 0.01
N ILE A 63 -1.55 17.30 0.42
CA ILE A 63 -2.61 16.72 -0.42
C ILE A 63 -2.72 17.53 -1.72
N ALA A 64 -2.86 18.85 -1.62
CA ALA A 64 -2.98 19.73 -2.78
C ALA A 64 -1.75 19.65 -3.70
N ALA A 65 -0.53 19.65 -3.12
CA ALA A 65 0.71 19.53 -3.88
C ALA A 65 0.83 18.18 -4.59
N GLN A 66 0.45 17.07 -3.95
CA GLN A 66 0.47 15.74 -4.58
C GLN A 66 -0.54 15.67 -5.74
N LEU A 67 -1.75 16.22 -5.58
CA LEU A 67 -2.74 16.28 -6.65
C LEU A 67 -2.28 17.15 -7.83
N GLN A 68 -1.62 18.27 -7.54
CA GLN A 68 -1.04 19.12 -8.58
C GLN A 68 0.04 18.38 -9.36
N SER A 69 0.93 17.69 -8.66
CA SER A 69 2.00 16.92 -9.28
C SER A 69 1.46 15.79 -10.14
N LEU A 70 0.47 15.01 -9.68
CA LEU A 70 -0.19 13.99 -10.51
C LEU A 70 -0.79 14.58 -11.80
N ARG A 71 -1.45 15.75 -11.71
CA ARG A 71 -1.98 16.45 -12.90
C ARG A 71 -0.89 16.92 -13.84
N ALA A 72 0.20 17.49 -13.33
CA ALA A 72 1.33 17.93 -14.15
C ALA A 72 1.97 16.77 -14.94
N HIS A 73 1.91 15.56 -14.38
CA HIS A 73 2.42 14.34 -14.99
C HIS A 73 1.35 13.54 -15.78
N GLY A 74 0.16 14.09 -16.05
CA GLY A 74 -0.89 13.43 -16.84
C GLY A 74 -1.55 12.21 -16.18
N LEU A 75 -1.30 11.97 -14.89
CA LEU A 75 -1.80 10.81 -14.15
C LEU A 75 -3.21 11.08 -13.61
N HIS A 76 -4.20 11.04 -14.50
CA HIS A 76 -5.60 11.28 -14.17
C HIS A 76 -6.27 10.04 -13.56
N HIS A 77 -6.83 10.19 -12.36
CA HIS A 77 -7.59 9.15 -11.67
C HIS A 77 -9.06 9.11 -12.10
N ASP A 78 -9.68 7.96 -11.89
CA ASP A 78 -11.10 7.74 -12.15
C ASP A 78 -11.90 7.86 -10.85
N GLY A 79 -13.11 8.41 -10.97
CA GLY A 79 -14.05 8.54 -9.85
C GLY A 79 -13.58 9.52 -8.76
N GLU A 80 -14.26 9.45 -7.62
CA GLU A 80 -13.97 10.33 -6.48
C GLU A 80 -12.72 9.91 -5.71
N ILE A 81 -12.00 10.90 -5.19
CA ILE A 81 -10.87 10.66 -4.30
C ILE A 81 -11.39 10.27 -2.92
N ARG A 82 -11.00 9.09 -2.43
CA ARG A 82 -11.28 8.68 -1.06
C ARG A 82 -10.26 9.30 -0.10
N VAL A 83 -10.71 9.89 1.01
CA VAL A 83 -9.85 10.44 2.07
C VAL A 83 -10.09 9.67 3.36
N GLN A 84 -9.10 8.93 3.84
CA GLN A 84 -9.31 7.94 4.91
C GLN A 84 -9.84 8.55 6.21
N SER A 85 -9.40 9.76 6.57
CA SER A 85 -9.86 10.46 7.78
C SER A 85 -11.36 10.76 7.79
N ALA A 86 -12.02 10.78 6.63
CA ALA A 86 -13.47 10.95 6.50
C ALA A 86 -14.26 9.64 6.71
N HIS A 87 -13.58 8.50 6.84
CA HIS A 87 -14.19 7.16 6.85
C HIS A 87 -13.90 6.35 8.12
N LEU A 88 -13.68 7.02 9.26
CA LEU A 88 -13.36 6.34 10.52
C LEU A 88 -14.43 5.34 10.98
N ALA A 89 -15.70 5.56 10.63
CA ALA A 89 -16.79 4.64 10.95
C ALA A 89 -16.62 3.27 10.28
N ASP A 90 -16.10 3.23 9.04
CA ASP A 90 -15.86 1.97 8.32
C ASP A 90 -14.81 1.12 9.06
N TYR A 91 -13.76 1.77 9.57
CA TYR A 91 -12.70 1.11 10.32
C TYR A 91 -13.16 0.64 11.71
N GLN A 92 -14.05 1.42 12.36
CA GLN A 92 -14.66 1.01 13.62
C GLN A 92 -15.56 -0.22 13.45
N ALA A 93 -16.33 -0.28 12.37
CA ALA A 93 -17.14 -1.46 12.03
C ALA A 93 -16.25 -2.70 11.79
N ALA A 94 -15.16 -2.55 11.05
CA ALA A 94 -14.20 -3.64 10.85
C ALA A 94 -13.54 -4.11 12.16
N LEU A 95 -13.16 -3.19 13.06
CA LEU A 95 -12.67 -3.55 14.40
C LEU A 95 -13.72 -4.33 15.22
N ALA A 96 -15.00 -3.97 15.10
CA ALA A 96 -16.07 -4.69 15.78
C ALA A 96 -16.25 -6.12 15.25
N GLN A 97 -16.18 -6.32 13.94
CA GLN A 97 -16.21 -7.66 13.33
C GLN A 97 -15.00 -8.50 13.75
N LEU A 98 -13.81 -7.90 13.79
CA LEU A 98 -12.58 -8.58 14.17
C LEU A 98 -12.45 -8.85 15.67
N ARG A 99 -13.32 -8.27 16.51
CA ARG A 99 -13.20 -8.28 17.98
C ARG A 99 -12.82 -9.63 18.60
N PRO A 100 -13.35 -10.81 18.16
CA PRO A 100 -12.95 -12.11 18.70
C PRO A 100 -11.45 -12.43 18.57
N HIS A 101 -10.77 -11.78 17.63
CA HIS A 101 -9.35 -11.96 17.32
C HIS A 101 -8.46 -10.82 17.84
N LEU A 102 -9.03 -9.84 18.55
CA LEU A 102 -8.32 -8.66 19.03
C LEU A 102 -7.96 -8.78 20.52
N TYR A 103 -6.88 -8.11 20.92
CA TYR A 103 -6.51 -7.98 22.32
C TYR A 103 -5.84 -6.61 22.59
N PRO A 104 -5.99 -6.06 23.81
CA PRO A 104 -5.34 -4.80 24.17
C PRO A 104 -3.86 -5.02 24.51
N CYS A 105 -3.02 -4.07 24.14
CA CYS A 105 -1.59 -4.05 24.44
C CYS A 105 -1.19 -2.69 25.01
N ASP A 106 -0.73 -2.69 26.26
CA ASP A 106 -0.24 -1.52 26.99
C ASP A 106 1.31 -1.50 27.10
N CYS A 107 1.99 -2.48 26.51
CA CYS A 107 3.45 -2.54 26.52
C CYS A 107 4.08 -1.28 25.91
N SER A 108 5.01 -0.66 26.64
CA SER A 108 5.87 0.38 26.05
C SER A 108 6.77 -0.21 24.97
N ARG A 109 7.12 0.59 23.94
CA ARG A 109 8.05 0.15 22.88
C ARG A 109 9.37 -0.36 23.45
N LYS A 110 9.96 0.36 24.41
CA LYS A 110 11.20 -0.03 25.10
C LYS A 110 11.10 -1.43 25.73
N TYR A 111 9.99 -1.73 26.39
CA TYR A 111 9.80 -3.00 27.08
C TYR A 111 9.72 -4.19 26.12
N TRP A 112 8.87 -4.11 25.09
CA TRP A 112 8.69 -5.25 24.20
C TRP A 112 9.82 -5.38 23.18
N HIS A 113 10.47 -4.28 22.77
CA HIS A 113 11.65 -4.32 21.87
C HIS A 113 12.79 -5.14 22.46
N ALA A 114 12.99 -5.10 23.79
CA ALA A 114 14.04 -5.86 24.47
C ALA A 114 13.87 -7.39 24.38
N GLN A 115 12.67 -7.85 24.01
CA GLN A 115 12.30 -9.27 23.88
C GLN A 115 11.98 -9.64 22.43
N ALA A 116 12.03 -8.68 21.52
CA ALA A 116 11.62 -8.86 20.13
C ALA A 116 12.74 -9.48 19.31
N GLN A 117 12.34 -10.24 18.28
CA GLN A 117 13.25 -10.74 17.26
C GLN A 117 13.07 -9.93 15.96
N MET A 118 14.10 -9.90 15.12
CA MET A 118 14.01 -9.27 13.81
C MET A 118 13.24 -10.18 12.84
N GLY A 119 12.20 -9.64 12.23
CA GLY A 119 11.39 -10.27 11.18
C GLY A 119 11.35 -9.45 9.90
N ALA A 120 10.45 -9.81 8.99
CA ALA A 120 10.34 -9.24 7.65
C ALA A 120 9.81 -7.79 7.64
N LEU A 121 9.10 -7.38 8.69
CA LEU A 121 8.59 -6.01 8.87
C LEU A 121 9.31 -5.23 10.00
N GLY A 122 10.48 -5.72 10.42
CA GLY A 122 11.20 -5.19 11.58
C GLY A 122 10.97 -6.04 12.83
N LEU A 123 10.99 -5.41 14.01
CA LEU A 123 10.84 -6.14 15.28
C LEU A 123 9.46 -6.77 15.42
N VAL A 124 9.45 -8.09 15.63
CA VAL A 124 8.25 -8.92 15.82
C VAL A 124 7.76 -8.79 17.26
N TYR A 125 6.48 -8.44 17.44
CA TYR A 125 5.91 -8.33 18.78
C TYR A 125 5.89 -9.69 19.48
N PRO A 126 6.47 -9.83 20.69
CA PRO A 126 6.65 -11.12 21.38
C PRO A 126 5.36 -11.69 22.01
N GLY A 127 4.21 -11.05 21.81
CA GLY A 127 2.94 -11.59 22.31
C GLY A 127 2.69 -11.42 23.81
N CYS A 128 3.39 -10.51 24.52
CA CYS A 128 3.27 -10.36 25.98
C CYS A 128 1.82 -10.14 26.48
N CYS A 129 1.00 -9.44 25.70
CA CYS A 129 -0.40 -9.17 26.03
C CYS A 129 -1.40 -10.10 25.34
N ARG A 130 -0.92 -11.11 24.57
CA ARG A 130 -1.76 -11.96 23.71
C ARG A 130 -2.82 -12.72 24.51
N GLY A 131 -2.67 -12.94 25.82
CA GLY A 131 -3.70 -13.59 26.67
C GLY A 131 -4.83 -12.68 27.17
N ARG A 132 -4.76 -11.37 26.93
CA ARG A 132 -5.71 -10.40 27.52
C ARG A 132 -7.02 -10.33 26.75
N VAL A 133 -8.11 -10.10 27.48
CA VAL A 133 -9.45 -9.86 26.92
C VAL A 133 -9.59 -8.39 26.56
N LEU A 134 -10.25 -8.12 25.43
CA LEU A 134 -10.56 -6.77 24.99
C LEU A 134 -11.96 -6.36 25.47
N ASP A 135 -12.02 -5.45 26.44
CA ASP A 135 -13.28 -4.96 27.01
C ASP A 135 -13.91 -3.82 26.19
N SER A 136 -13.09 -2.97 25.57
CA SER A 136 -13.52 -1.84 24.74
C SER A 136 -12.73 -1.78 23.43
N LEU A 137 -13.37 -1.36 22.33
CA LEU A 137 -12.70 -1.05 21.05
C LEU A 137 -12.07 0.35 21.05
N ALA A 138 -12.25 1.11 22.12
CA ALA A 138 -11.62 2.40 22.36
C ALA A 138 -11.02 2.42 23.78
N PRO A 139 -10.01 1.59 24.07
CA PRO A 139 -9.31 1.66 25.35
C PRO A 139 -8.54 2.98 25.48
N ASP A 140 -8.47 3.52 26.69
CA ASP A 140 -7.87 4.81 26.99
C ASP A 140 -6.33 4.80 26.96
N ASP A 141 -5.69 3.68 27.33
CA ASP A 141 -4.23 3.57 27.39
C ASP A 141 -3.68 2.24 26.80
N ALA A 142 -4.30 1.75 25.74
CA ALA A 142 -3.82 0.55 25.04
C ALA A 142 -3.94 0.66 23.52
N ALA A 143 -2.96 0.09 22.82
CA ALA A 143 -3.14 -0.24 21.42
C ALA A 143 -4.03 -1.50 21.30
N ILE A 144 -4.70 -1.67 20.17
CA ILE A 144 -5.42 -2.90 19.83
C ILE A 144 -4.61 -3.65 18.79
N ARG A 145 -4.28 -4.90 19.09
CA ARG A 145 -3.53 -5.80 18.20
C ARG A 145 -4.43 -6.91 17.67
N LEU A 146 -4.14 -7.34 16.45
CA LEU A 146 -4.72 -8.55 15.87
C LEU A 146 -3.89 -9.75 16.27
N ARG A 147 -4.54 -10.78 16.80
CA ARG A 147 -3.95 -12.10 16.98
C ARG A 147 -3.88 -12.81 15.63
N LEU A 148 -2.70 -12.83 15.01
CA LEU A 148 -2.51 -13.61 13.79
C LEU A 148 -2.58 -15.12 14.08
N PRO A 149 -3.11 -15.92 13.14
CA PRO A 149 -3.04 -17.37 13.20
C PRO A 149 -1.60 -17.87 13.12
N GLU A 150 -1.36 -19.08 13.63
CA GLU A 150 -0.03 -19.73 13.61
C GLU A 150 0.17 -20.49 12.30
N GLU A 151 0.11 -19.78 11.18
CA GLU A 151 0.20 -20.38 9.85
C GLU A 151 1.26 -19.73 8.96
N THR A 152 1.47 -20.34 7.80
CA THR A 152 2.28 -19.78 6.73
C THR A 152 1.36 -19.23 5.66
N VAL A 153 1.52 -17.95 5.34
CA VAL A 153 0.79 -17.33 4.23
C VAL A 153 1.68 -17.35 2.99
N ALA A 154 1.13 -17.81 1.88
CA ALA A 154 1.77 -17.78 0.58
C ALA A 154 0.87 -17.09 -0.45
N PHE A 155 1.46 -16.33 -1.36
CA PHE A 155 0.75 -15.66 -2.45
C PHE A 155 1.62 -15.50 -3.68
N ALA A 156 0.98 -15.39 -4.85
CA ALA A 156 1.66 -15.07 -6.09
C ALA A 156 1.77 -13.56 -6.26
N ASP A 157 2.98 -13.08 -6.52
CA ASP A 157 3.25 -11.72 -6.96
C ASP A 157 3.65 -11.72 -8.44
N ARG A 158 3.08 -10.80 -9.23
CA ARG A 158 3.33 -10.74 -10.67
C ARG A 158 4.77 -10.35 -11.03
N TRP A 159 5.52 -9.75 -10.10
CA TRP A 159 6.92 -9.37 -10.30
C TRP A 159 7.89 -10.30 -9.53
N LEU A 160 7.57 -10.64 -8.29
CA LEU A 160 8.47 -11.39 -7.40
C LEU A 160 8.27 -12.91 -7.47
N GLY A 161 7.21 -13.40 -8.10
CA GLY A 161 6.85 -14.82 -8.11
C GLY A 161 6.17 -15.23 -6.81
N GLU A 162 6.33 -16.49 -6.41
CA GLU A 162 5.75 -17.00 -5.16
C GLU A 162 6.44 -16.36 -3.94
N CYS A 163 5.66 -15.72 -3.09
CA CYS A 163 6.09 -15.14 -1.82
C CYS A 163 5.50 -15.95 -0.66
N ARG A 164 6.28 -16.16 0.41
CA ARG A 164 5.87 -16.96 1.57
C ARG A 164 6.40 -16.36 2.87
N PHE A 165 5.54 -16.28 3.90
CA PHE A 165 5.89 -15.75 5.23
C PHE A 165 5.30 -16.61 6.35
N VAL A 166 6.12 -16.98 7.34
CA VAL A 166 5.64 -17.62 8.58
C VAL A 166 5.16 -16.53 9.55
N LEU A 167 3.85 -16.40 9.77
CA LEU A 167 3.27 -15.25 10.45
C LEU A 167 3.83 -15.04 11.87
N ALA A 168 3.84 -16.10 12.68
CA ALA A 168 4.26 -16.02 14.07
C ALA A 168 5.74 -15.64 14.23
N ARG A 169 6.60 -16.01 13.27
CA ARG A 169 8.06 -15.79 13.33
C ARG A 169 8.51 -14.51 12.63
N GLU A 170 7.91 -14.19 11.48
CA GLU A 170 8.42 -13.17 10.57
C GLU A 170 7.60 -11.88 10.58
N ILE A 171 6.34 -11.93 11.03
CA ILE A 171 5.39 -10.82 10.93
C ILE A 171 4.98 -10.33 12.32
N GLY A 172 4.43 -11.22 13.15
CA GLY A 172 3.91 -10.88 14.47
C GLY A 172 2.59 -10.11 14.45
N ASP A 173 1.95 -10.05 15.62
CA ASP A 173 0.62 -9.47 15.78
C ASP A 173 0.59 -7.96 15.51
N PRO A 174 -0.01 -7.50 14.38
CA PRO A 174 0.02 -6.10 13.99
C PRO A 174 -0.90 -5.28 14.88
N VAL A 175 -0.55 -4.01 15.06
CA VAL A 175 -1.47 -3.01 15.63
C VAL A 175 -2.52 -2.65 14.59
N LEU A 176 -3.81 -2.70 14.95
CA LEU A 176 -4.93 -2.23 14.11
C LEU A 176 -5.47 -0.87 14.56
N ARG A 177 -5.39 -0.57 15.86
CA ARG A 177 -5.64 0.76 16.44
C ARG A 177 -4.50 1.12 17.38
N ARG A 178 -3.89 2.27 17.18
CA ARG A 178 -2.77 2.75 18.01
C ARG A 178 -3.27 3.18 19.40
N ARG A 179 -2.33 3.34 20.34
CA ARG A 179 -2.63 3.80 21.71
C ARG A 179 -3.22 5.20 21.75
N ASP A 180 -2.81 6.08 20.83
CA ASP A 180 -3.37 7.43 20.66
C ASP A 180 -4.75 7.45 19.96
N GLY A 181 -5.26 6.28 19.57
CA GLY A 181 -6.59 6.12 19.00
C GLY A 181 -6.64 6.13 17.47
N ASP A 182 -5.55 6.50 16.79
CA ASP A 182 -5.48 6.48 15.34
C ASP A 182 -5.58 5.05 14.78
N ILE A 183 -6.25 4.91 13.64
CA ILE A 183 -6.34 3.63 12.92
C ILE A 183 -5.00 3.35 12.26
N ALA A 184 -4.54 2.10 12.37
CA ALA A 184 -3.31 1.68 11.75
C ALA A 184 -3.51 1.39 10.25
N TYR A 185 -2.46 1.65 9.47
CA TYR A 185 -2.40 1.40 8.03
C TYR A 185 -2.91 0.00 7.64
N ALA A 186 -2.50 -1.05 8.38
CA ALA A 186 -2.84 -2.43 8.08
C ALA A 186 -4.35 -2.68 8.02
N LEU A 187 -5.13 -2.01 8.88
CA LEU A 187 -6.59 -2.12 8.85
C LEU A 187 -7.18 -1.24 7.73
N ALA A 188 -6.79 0.04 7.69
CA ALA A 188 -7.40 1.02 6.79
C ALA A 188 -7.25 0.62 5.32
N VAL A 189 -6.06 0.15 4.92
CA VAL A 189 -5.80 -0.25 3.52
C VAL A 189 -6.66 -1.43 3.08
N VAL A 190 -6.87 -2.43 3.95
CA VAL A 190 -7.66 -3.63 3.64
C VAL A 190 -9.14 -3.27 3.49
N VAL A 191 -9.67 -2.50 4.45
CA VAL A 191 -11.06 -2.07 4.43
C VAL A 191 -11.34 -1.22 3.18
N ASP A 192 -10.46 -0.26 2.88
CA ASP A 192 -10.65 0.64 1.73
C ASP A 192 -10.50 -0.05 0.39
N ASP A 193 -9.52 -0.95 0.23
CA ASP A 193 -9.36 -1.73 -0.99
C ASP A 193 -10.60 -2.61 -1.22
N GLY A 194 -11.17 -3.21 -0.16
CA GLY A 194 -12.43 -3.96 -0.22
C GLY A 194 -13.63 -3.10 -0.63
N LEU A 195 -13.82 -1.94 0.02
CA LEU A 195 -14.93 -1.02 -0.26
C LEU A 195 -14.86 -0.38 -1.66
N GLN A 196 -13.64 -0.05 -2.13
CA GLN A 196 -13.44 0.50 -3.48
C GLN A 196 -13.43 -0.58 -4.57
N GLY A 197 -13.53 -1.85 -4.20
CA GLY A 197 -13.51 -2.98 -5.12
C GLY A 197 -12.18 -3.14 -5.86
N VAL A 198 -11.06 -2.76 -5.23
CA VAL A 198 -9.72 -2.89 -5.81
C VAL A 198 -9.44 -4.36 -6.11
N THR A 199 -9.08 -4.66 -7.35
CA THR A 199 -8.77 -6.02 -7.81
C THR A 199 -7.28 -6.25 -7.98
N ASP A 200 -6.49 -5.18 -8.12
CA ASP A 200 -5.06 -5.23 -8.42
C ASP A 200 -4.32 -4.17 -7.62
N VAL A 201 -3.45 -4.61 -6.72
CA VAL A 201 -2.62 -3.75 -5.88
C VAL A 201 -1.20 -3.73 -6.45
N VAL A 202 -0.88 -2.61 -7.09
CA VAL A 202 0.46 -2.30 -7.62
C VAL A 202 1.11 -1.26 -6.71
N ARG A 203 2.18 -1.64 -6.01
CA ARG A 203 2.84 -0.81 -4.98
C ARG A 203 4.32 -1.16 -4.80
N GLY A 204 5.07 -0.39 -4.00
CA GLY A 204 6.49 -0.66 -3.76
C GLY A 204 6.76 -1.97 -3.00
N GLN A 205 7.85 -2.66 -3.35
CA GLN A 205 8.25 -3.93 -2.75
C GLN A 205 8.58 -3.89 -1.25
N ASP A 206 8.74 -2.70 -0.66
CA ASP A 206 8.84 -2.54 0.78
C ASP A 206 7.60 -3.01 1.54
N LEU A 207 6.46 -3.14 0.84
CA LEU A 207 5.19 -3.59 1.41
C LEU A 207 4.91 -5.08 1.14
N VAL A 208 5.86 -5.83 0.58
CA VAL A 208 5.64 -7.25 0.22
C VAL A 208 5.27 -8.09 1.43
N ALA A 209 6.00 -7.97 2.54
CA ALA A 209 5.73 -8.72 3.76
C ALA A 209 4.41 -8.30 4.44
N ALA A 210 4.01 -7.02 4.32
CA ALA A 210 2.74 -6.53 4.82
C ALA A 210 1.54 -7.17 4.10
N THR A 211 1.74 -7.67 2.88
CA THR A 211 0.71 -8.43 2.14
C THR A 211 0.24 -9.65 2.91
N ALA A 212 1.11 -10.32 3.66
CA ALA A 212 0.71 -11.47 4.49
C ALA A 212 -0.33 -11.07 5.55
N ILE A 213 -0.15 -9.92 6.20
CA ILE A 213 -1.14 -9.35 7.14
C ILE A 213 -2.45 -9.04 6.41
N HIS A 214 -2.35 -8.42 5.24
CA HIS A 214 -3.52 -7.95 4.50
C HIS A 214 -4.38 -9.11 4.02
N LEU A 215 -3.77 -10.21 3.56
CA LEU A 215 -4.49 -11.42 3.15
C LEU A 215 -5.27 -12.06 4.32
N VAL A 216 -4.64 -12.16 5.51
CA VAL A 216 -5.34 -12.66 6.71
C VAL A 216 -6.50 -11.74 7.10
N LEU A 217 -6.28 -10.42 7.09
CA LEU A 217 -7.34 -9.46 7.39
C LEU A 217 -8.48 -9.52 6.38
N GLN A 218 -8.17 -9.70 5.09
CA GLN A 218 -9.18 -9.85 4.04
C GLN A 218 -10.04 -11.10 4.28
N ASP A 219 -9.41 -12.24 4.56
CA ASP A 219 -10.12 -13.49 4.89
C ASP A 219 -11.03 -13.33 6.11
N MET A 220 -10.50 -12.80 7.22
CA MET A 220 -11.27 -12.56 8.46
C MET A 220 -12.43 -11.57 8.28
N LEU A 221 -12.31 -10.61 7.35
CA LEU A 221 -13.35 -9.64 7.03
C LEU A 221 -14.31 -10.11 5.92
N GLY A 222 -14.05 -11.25 5.28
CA GLY A 222 -14.83 -11.74 4.14
C GLY A 222 -14.62 -10.92 2.86
N LEU A 223 -13.48 -10.26 2.71
CA LEU A 223 -13.11 -9.44 1.57
C LEU A 223 -12.31 -10.26 0.54
N PRO A 224 -12.55 -10.08 -0.78
CA PRO A 224 -11.81 -10.80 -1.80
C PRO A 224 -10.36 -10.32 -1.89
N PRO A 225 -9.37 -11.23 -2.03
CA PRO A 225 -7.98 -10.81 -2.19
C PRO A 225 -7.72 -10.23 -3.58
N PRO A 226 -6.97 -9.11 -3.69
CA PRO A 226 -6.54 -8.59 -4.98
C PRO A 226 -5.32 -9.36 -5.50
N ARG A 227 -5.00 -9.15 -6.77
CA ARG A 227 -3.72 -9.57 -7.37
C ARG A 227 -2.64 -8.56 -7.00
N TYR A 228 -1.42 -9.02 -6.75
CA TYR A 228 -0.32 -8.16 -6.30
C TYR A 228 0.78 -8.02 -7.36
N LEU A 229 1.35 -6.81 -7.44
CA LEU A 229 2.61 -6.54 -8.11
C LEU A 229 3.43 -5.58 -7.26
N HIS A 230 4.57 -6.06 -6.79
CA HIS A 230 5.49 -5.28 -5.97
C HIS A 230 6.64 -4.71 -6.81
N LEU A 231 6.59 -3.40 -7.04
CA LEU A 231 7.53 -2.62 -7.86
C LEU A 231 8.90 -2.46 -7.17
N PRO A 232 10.01 -2.45 -7.94
CA PRO A 232 11.35 -2.27 -7.38
C PRO A 232 11.50 -0.93 -6.63
N LEU A 233 12.22 -0.92 -5.51
CA LEU A 233 12.47 0.31 -4.74
C LEU A 233 13.41 1.25 -5.49
N VAL A 234 13.09 2.53 -5.49
CA VAL A 234 14.07 3.58 -5.81
C VAL A 234 15.02 3.71 -4.63
N LEU A 235 16.32 3.55 -4.89
CA LEU A 235 17.37 3.64 -3.88
C LEU A 235 18.22 4.90 -4.12
N ASN A 236 18.74 5.45 -3.02
CA ASN A 236 19.78 6.46 -3.03
C ASN A 236 21.12 5.86 -3.47
N ALA A 237 22.12 6.70 -3.76
CA ALA A 237 23.46 6.27 -4.14
C ALA A 237 24.16 5.42 -3.05
N ASP A 238 23.78 5.61 -1.78
CA ASP A 238 24.26 4.83 -0.63
C ASP A 238 23.50 3.50 -0.43
N GLY A 239 22.57 3.15 -1.33
CA GLY A 239 21.74 1.96 -1.26
C GLY A 239 20.55 2.07 -0.30
N SER A 240 20.38 3.19 0.42
CA SER A 240 19.22 3.41 1.28
C SER A 240 17.96 3.67 0.44
N LYS A 241 16.77 3.34 0.97
CA LYS A 241 15.51 3.63 0.27
C LYS A 241 15.36 5.14 0.06
N LEU A 242 15.07 5.56 -1.18
CA LEU A 242 14.67 6.93 -1.47
C LEU A 242 13.32 7.18 -0.80
N SER A 243 13.33 7.98 0.27
CA SER A 243 12.15 8.28 1.06
C SER A 243 12.14 9.74 1.49
N LYS A 244 10.95 10.25 1.83
CA LYS A 244 10.77 11.59 2.38
C LYS A 244 11.59 11.84 3.66
N GLN A 245 11.84 10.78 4.46
CA GLN A 245 12.67 10.88 5.67
C GLN A 245 14.17 11.01 5.36
N ASN A 246 14.59 10.63 4.15
CA ASN A 246 15.99 10.69 3.70
C ASN A 246 16.22 11.87 2.74
N HIS A 247 15.43 12.94 2.84
CA HIS A 247 15.56 14.16 2.03
C HIS A 247 15.45 13.97 0.51
N ALA A 248 14.64 13.00 0.05
CA ALA A 248 14.34 12.85 -1.37
C ALA A 248 13.80 14.19 -1.94
N PRO A 249 14.38 14.72 -3.02
CA PRO A 249 13.90 15.96 -3.61
C PRO A 249 12.48 15.79 -4.12
N ALA A 250 11.69 16.86 -4.00
CA ALA A 250 10.38 16.94 -4.63
C ALA A 250 10.53 16.80 -6.15
N LEU A 251 9.50 16.27 -6.81
CA LEU A 251 9.42 16.33 -8.27
C LEU A 251 9.41 17.80 -8.73
N ASP A 252 10.07 18.05 -9.84
CA ASP A 252 9.91 19.31 -10.56
C ASP A 252 8.74 19.16 -11.54
N ASP A 253 7.59 19.73 -11.17
CA ASP A 253 6.37 19.68 -11.96
C ASP A 253 6.48 20.43 -13.31
N ALA A 254 7.54 21.22 -13.52
CA ALA A 254 7.83 21.88 -14.80
C ALA A 254 8.51 20.94 -15.82
N THR A 255 9.03 19.78 -15.38
CA THR A 255 9.72 18.81 -16.24
C THR A 255 9.05 17.41 -16.22
N PRO A 256 7.72 17.31 -16.42
CA PRO A 256 6.98 16.07 -16.20
C PRO A 256 7.42 14.92 -17.11
N ALA A 257 7.75 15.18 -18.38
CA ALA A 257 8.22 14.15 -19.29
C ALA A 257 9.58 13.56 -18.87
N ALA A 258 10.50 14.39 -18.37
CA ALA A 258 11.77 13.92 -17.82
C ALA A 258 11.56 13.03 -16.57
N ASN A 259 10.67 13.46 -15.66
CA ASN A 259 10.32 12.69 -14.47
C ASN A 259 9.68 11.33 -14.83
N LEU A 260 8.74 11.32 -15.79
CA LEU A 260 8.10 10.10 -16.28
C LEU A 260 9.11 9.13 -16.91
N ARG A 261 10.04 9.63 -17.72
CA ARG A 261 11.11 8.81 -18.29
C ARG A 261 12.02 8.22 -17.22
N ALA A 262 12.40 9.01 -16.22
CA ALA A 262 13.17 8.51 -15.08
C ALA A 262 12.43 7.38 -14.34
N ALA A 263 11.12 7.54 -14.13
CA ALA A 263 10.28 6.51 -13.52
C ALA A 263 10.14 5.26 -14.41
N LEU A 264 9.97 5.40 -15.73
CA LEU A 264 9.92 4.28 -16.68
C LEU A 264 11.21 3.44 -16.69
N ARG A 265 12.37 4.10 -16.71
CA ARG A 265 13.67 3.42 -16.63
C ARG A 265 13.80 2.65 -15.32
N HIS A 266 13.36 3.24 -14.21
CA HIS A 266 13.35 2.56 -12.92
C HIS A 266 12.42 1.34 -12.90
N LEU A 267 11.29 1.44 -13.60
CA LEU A 267 10.33 0.35 -13.83
C LEU A 267 10.82 -0.67 -14.88
N GLN A 268 12.05 -0.54 -15.38
CA GLN A 268 12.65 -1.41 -16.40
C GLN A 268 11.82 -1.47 -17.69
N GLN A 269 11.15 -0.37 -18.04
CA GLN A 269 10.39 -0.23 -19.28
C GLN A 269 11.28 0.35 -20.38
N ASP A 270 11.01 -0.03 -21.62
CA ASP A 270 11.68 0.53 -22.80
C ASP A 270 11.24 1.99 -23.05
N ASP A 271 12.16 2.93 -22.87
CA ASP A 271 11.96 4.36 -23.16
C ASP A 271 12.59 4.78 -24.51
N SER A 272 12.91 3.83 -25.39
CA SER A 272 13.47 4.12 -26.71
C SER A 272 12.53 5.01 -27.53
N GLY A 273 13.08 6.13 -28.01
CA GLY A 273 12.34 7.14 -28.78
C GLY A 273 11.59 8.17 -27.91
N PHE A 274 11.64 8.07 -26.58
CA PHE A 274 11.04 9.07 -25.70
C PHE A 274 12.00 10.27 -25.55
N SER A 275 11.44 11.46 -25.35
CA SER A 275 12.19 12.70 -25.12
C SER A 275 11.70 13.41 -23.86
N ASP A 276 12.59 14.16 -23.19
CA ASP A 276 12.25 14.98 -22.02
C ASP A 276 11.34 16.17 -22.36
N THR A 277 11.12 16.42 -23.65
CA THR A 277 10.24 17.46 -24.19
C THR A 277 9.01 16.90 -24.90
N MET A 278 8.82 15.58 -24.87
CA MET A 278 7.65 14.93 -25.47
C MET A 278 6.36 15.38 -24.76
N PRO A 279 5.25 15.63 -25.48
CA PRO A 279 3.95 15.85 -24.85
C PRO A 279 3.60 14.70 -23.89
N VAL A 280 3.21 15.05 -22.66
CA VAL A 280 2.97 14.07 -21.58
C VAL A 280 1.94 13.01 -21.98
N ASP A 281 0.84 13.42 -22.63
CA ASP A 281 -0.22 12.49 -23.05
C ASP A 281 0.29 11.46 -24.06
N ALA A 282 1.04 11.91 -25.07
CA ALA A 282 1.64 11.02 -26.08
C ALA A 282 2.65 10.04 -25.46
N LEU A 283 3.43 10.50 -24.47
CA LEU A 283 4.36 9.65 -23.72
C LEU A 283 3.60 8.57 -22.95
N LEU A 284 2.55 8.95 -22.20
CA LEU A 284 1.75 8.02 -21.41
C LEU A 284 0.99 7.03 -22.29
N GLU A 285 0.38 7.46 -23.40
CA GLU A 285 -0.29 6.56 -24.35
C GLU A 285 0.65 5.50 -24.89
N GLU A 286 1.87 5.89 -25.27
CA GLU A 286 2.89 4.94 -25.72
C GLU A 286 3.37 4.02 -24.60
N ALA A 287 3.60 4.57 -23.40
CA ALA A 287 4.00 3.80 -22.23
C ALA A 287 2.94 2.75 -21.84
N VAL A 288 1.64 3.08 -21.93
CA VAL A 288 0.54 2.14 -21.70
C VAL A 288 0.56 1.01 -22.72
N ARG A 289 0.74 1.31 -24.02
CA ARG A 289 0.83 0.29 -25.08
C ARG A 289 2.01 -0.65 -24.89
N ARG A 290 3.15 -0.10 -24.45
CA ARG A 290 4.40 -0.83 -24.22
C ARG A 290 4.51 -1.48 -22.85
N TRP A 291 3.55 -1.25 -21.95
CA TRP A 291 3.63 -1.75 -20.58
C TRP A 291 3.81 -3.27 -20.56
N ARG A 292 4.88 -3.70 -19.88
CA ARG A 292 5.20 -5.10 -19.64
C ARG A 292 5.69 -5.26 -18.21
N VAL A 293 5.10 -6.20 -17.50
CA VAL A 293 5.69 -6.68 -16.25
C VAL A 293 6.90 -7.55 -16.62
N PRO A 294 8.13 -7.20 -16.22
CA PRO A 294 9.30 -8.03 -16.50
C PRO A 294 9.10 -9.42 -15.92
N VAL A 295 9.24 -10.43 -16.75
CA VAL A 295 9.27 -11.83 -16.31
C VAL A 295 10.70 -12.12 -15.85
N ARG A 296 10.85 -12.61 -14.62
CA ARG A 296 12.13 -13.13 -14.12
C ARG A 296 12.28 -14.61 -14.43
#